data_AF-A0A7U2MI88-F1
#
_entry.id   AF-A0A7U2MI88-F1
#
_cell.length_a   1.000
_cell.length_b   1.000
_cell.length_c   1.000
_cell.angle_alpha   90.00
_cell.angle_beta   90.00
_cell.angle_gamma   90.00
#
_symmetry.space_group_name_H-M   'P 1'
#
loop_
_entity.id
_entity.type
_entity.pdbx_description
1 polymer ?
#
loop_
_entity_poly.entity_id
_entity_poly.type
_entity_poly.pdbx_seq_one_letter_code
_entity_poly.pdbx_strand_id
1 'polypeptide(L)' 'MELSIAVAGLGRMGKRHAHALIYRVPRARVVAVCNTVPEEVVCAKNNEEYK' A
#
# COMPACT_ATOMS: atom_id res chain seq x y z
N MET A 1 12.32 -10.55 -10.76
CA MET A 1 11.54 -9.42 -11.30
C MET A 1 10.33 -9.27 -10.39
N GLU A 2 10.30 -8.19 -9.62
CA GLU A 2 9.23 -7.89 -8.66
C GLU A 2 8.30 -6.84 -9.27
N LEU A 3 7.01 -6.93 -8.95
CA LEU A 3 5.97 -6.07 -9.50
C LEU A 3 5.75 -4.91 -8.52
N SER A 4 6.21 -3.73 -8.92
CA SER A 4 6.07 -2.49 -8.15
C SER A 4 4.67 -1.91 -8.35
N ILE A 5 3.90 -1.78 -7.27
CA ILE A 5 2.52 -1.32 -7.30
C ILE A 5 2.41 -0.01 -6.51
N ALA A 6 1.73 0.99 -7.08
CA ALA A 6 1.35 2.21 -6.40
C ALA A 6 -0.17 2.20 -6.13
N VAL A 7 -0.57 2.53 -4.91
CA VAL A 7 -1.99 2.57 -4.52
C VAL A 7 -2.43 4.03 -4.39
N ALA A 8 -3.49 4.42 -5.09
CA ALA A 8 -4.10 5.74 -4.94
C ALA A 8 -5.41 5.62 -4.15
N GLY A 9 -5.47 6.29 -3.00
CA GLY A 9 -6.58 6.27 -2.06
C GLY A 9 -6.41 5.17 -1.01
N LEU A 10 -6.08 5.55 0.22
CA LEU A 10 -5.85 4.61 1.34
C LEU A 10 -7.06 4.47 2.27
N GLY A 11 -8.26 4.56 1.70
CA GLY A 11 -9.50 4.29 2.44
C GLY A 11 -9.65 2.80 2.81
N ARG A 12 -10.86 2.41 3.24
CA ARG A 12 -11.19 1.04 3.67
C ARG A 12 -10.83 -0.04 2.64
N MET A 13 -11.05 0.24 1.35
CA MET A 13 -10.72 -0.69 0.26
C MET A 13 -9.23 -0.67 -0.11
N GLY A 14 -8.59 0.52 -0.06
CA GLY A 14 -7.16 0.66 -0.34
C GLY A 14 -6.30 -0.14 0.63
N LYS A 15 -6.61 -0.09 1.94
CA LYS A 15 -5.96 -0.91 2.97
C LYS A 15 -6.10 -2.41 2.68
N ARG A 16 -7.31 -2.85 2.31
CA ARG A 16 -7.57 -4.28 2.00
C ARG A 16 -6.87 -4.74 0.73
N HIS A 17 -6.84 -3.92 -0.32
CA HIS A 17 -6.10 -4.26 -1.55
C HIS A 17 -4.61 -4.31 -1.29
N ALA A 18 -4.05 -3.32 -0.60
CA ALA A 18 -2.63 -3.31 -0.28
C ALA A 18 -2.23 -4.52 0.58
N HIS A 19 -3.03 -4.86 1.60
CA HIS A 19 -2.83 -6.08 2.39
C HIS A 19 -2.97 -7.36 1.56
N ALA A 20 -3.93 -7.44 0.65
CA ALA A 20 -4.06 -8.60 -0.24
C ALA A 20 -2.85 -8.72 -1.19
N LEU A 21 -2.33 -7.60 -1.69
CA LEU A 21 -1.15 -7.59 -2.56
C LEU A 21 0.10 -8.08 -1.81
N ILE A 22 0.30 -7.64 -0.57
CA ILE A 22 1.45 -8.06 0.25
C ILE A 22 1.35 -9.54 0.64
N TYR A 23 0.19 -9.97 1.13
CA TYR A 23 0.05 -11.31 1.73
C TYR A 23 -0.37 -12.41 0.77
N ARG A 24 -1.07 -12.09 -0.33
CA ARG A 24 -1.56 -13.10 -1.28
C ARG A 24 -0.85 -13.10 -2.62
N VAL A 25 -0.17 -12.02 -3.02
CA VAL A 25 0.47 -11.94 -4.34
C VAL A 25 1.99 -12.13 -4.21
N PRO A 26 2.52 -13.29 -4.60
CA PRO A 26 3.96 -13.50 -4.59
C PRO A 26 4.63 -12.55 -5.58
N ARG A 27 5.77 -11.96 -5.19
CA ARG A 27 6.56 -11.00 -5.97
C ARG A 27 5.90 -9.65 -6.23
N ALA A 28 4.85 -9.27 -5.50
CA ALA A 28 4.31 -7.91 -5.54
C ALA A 28 4.84 -7.08 -4.36
N ARG A 29 5.26 -5.85 -4.63
CA ARG A 29 5.69 -4.88 -3.62
C ARG A 29 4.95 -3.57 -3.81
N VAL A 30 4.29 -3.10 -2.76
CA VAL A 30 3.64 -1.78 -2.78
C VAL A 30 4.73 -0.74 -2.52
N VAL A 31 4.98 0.16 -3.46
CA VAL A 31 6.13 1.10 -3.40
C VAL A 31 5.70 2.52 -3.05
N ALA A 32 4.45 2.86 -3.34
CA ALA A 32 3.94 4.20 -3.12
C ALA A 32 2.45 4.18 -2.77
N VAL A 33 2.04 5.11 -1.91
CA VAL A 33 0.64 5.36 -1.63
C VAL A 33 0.33 6.86 -1.71
N CYS A 34 -0.71 7.22 -2.44
CA CYS A 34 -1.17 8.60 -2.59
C CYS A 34 -2.55 8.75 -1.96
N ASN A 35 -2.75 9.72 -1.07
CA ASN A 35 -4.07 10.03 -0.50
C ASN A 35 -4.22 11.55 -0.33
N THR A 36 -5.45 12.05 -0.41
CA THR A 36 -5.77 13.47 -0.18
C THR A 36 -5.66 13.87 1.29
N VAL A 37 -5.77 12.91 2.22
CA VAL A 37 -5.55 13.13 3.65
C VAL A 37 -4.10 12.80 4.00
N PRO A 38 -3.27 13.80 4.39
CA PRO A 38 -1.84 13.62 4.65
C PRO A 38 -1.58 12.67 5.83
N GLU A 39 -2.49 12.61 6.79
CA GLU A 39 -2.40 11.75 7.98
C GLU A 39 -2.46 10.25 7.63
N GLU A 40 -3.23 9.87 6.61
CA GLU A 40 -3.25 8.49 6.11
C GLU A 40 -1.99 8.14 5.31
N VAL A 41 -1.34 9.12 4.67
CA VAL A 41 -0.05 8.93 3.98
C VAL A 41 1.05 8.66 5.00
N VAL A 42 1.05 9.35 6.14
CA VAL A 42 2.01 9.12 7.23
C VAL A 42 1.78 7.75 7.89
N CYS A 43 0.52 7.35 8.10
CA CYS A 43 0.18 6.01 8.58
C CYS A 43 0.66 4.91 7.62
N ALA A 44 0.54 5.12 6.30
CA ALA A 44 1.05 4.21 5.29
C ALA A 44 2.58 4.07 5.32
N LYS A 45 3.28 5.18 5.54
CA LYS A 45 4.74 5.25 5.55
C LYS A 45 5.36 4.60 6.78
N ASN A 46 4.63 4.60 7.90
CA ASN A 46 5.03 3.97 9.17
C ASN A 46 4.65 2.50 9.26
N ASN A 47 3.73 2.01 8.43
CA ASN A 47 3.41 0.59 8.38
C ASN A 47 4.49 -0.13 7.59
N GLU A 48 5.38 -0.78 8.33
CA GLU A 48 6.52 -1.58 7.85
C GLU A 48 6.10 -2.74 6.93
N GLU A 49 4.82 -3.12 6.95
CA GLU A 49 4.20 -4.09 6.03
C GLU A 49 4.20 -3.63 4.56
N TYR A 50 4.24 -2.31 4.30
CA TYR A 50 4.28 -1.75 2.94
C TYR A 50 5.69 -1.40 2.45
N LYS A 51 6.73 -1.76 3.20
CA LYS A 51 8.11 -1.38 2.89
C LYS A 51 8.76 -2.33 1.90
#